data_AF-A0AAU9Y0S2-F1
#
_entry.id   AF-A0AAU9Y0S2-F1
#
_cell.length_a   1.000
_cell.length_b   1.000
_cell.length_c   1.000
_cell.angle_alpha   90.00
_cell.angle_beta   90.00
_cell.angle_gamma   90.00
#
_symmetry.space_group_name_H-M   'P 1'
#
loop_
_entity.id
_entity.type
_entity.pdbx_description
1 polymer ?
#
loop_
_entity_poly.entity_id
_entity_poly.type
_entity_poly.pdbx_seq_one_letter_code
_entity_poly.pdbx_strand_id
1 'polypeptide(L)'
;MCDIYNLHSLINVPTRISKNRESCLDVILTNVPAFAKDSGVIHTGLSDHDLVHTVLKTRHMRSKAETITKRSFKAFDKDSFQADLLTVPFSVSYVFDDPDDVYWC
;
A
#
# COMPACT_ATOMS: atom_id res chain seq x y z
N MET A 1 -12.80 -9.24 -5.59
CA MET A 1 -11.33 -9.04 -5.65
C MET A 1 -11.02 -7.57 -5.90
N CYS A 2 -11.37 -7.02 -7.07
CA CYS A 2 -11.14 -5.60 -7.38
C CYS A 2 -11.77 -4.64 -6.36
N ASP A 3 -13.05 -4.82 -6.02
CA ASP A 3 -13.75 -3.92 -5.08
C ASP A 3 -13.24 -4.03 -3.64
N ILE A 4 -12.82 -5.23 -3.23
CA ILE A 4 -12.33 -5.50 -1.87
C ILE A 4 -10.97 -4.83 -1.64
N TYR A 5 -10.11 -4.83 -2.66
CA TYR A 5 -8.73 -4.36 -2.56
C TYR A 5 -8.49 -3.03 -3.30
N ASN A 6 -9.55 -2.37 -3.76
CA ASN A 6 -9.49 -1.14 -4.54
C ASN A 6 -8.51 -1.25 -5.74
N LEU A 7 -8.62 -2.35 -6.49
CA LEU A 7 -7.82 -2.63 -7.68
C LEU A 7 -8.62 -2.33 -8.94
N HIS A 8 -7.92 -1.87 -9.97
CA HIS A 8 -8.43 -1.66 -11.31
C HIS A 8 -7.77 -2.64 -12.28
N SER A 9 -8.56 -3.25 -13.17
CA SER A 9 -8.03 -4.00 -14.30
C SER A 9 -7.68 -3.05 -15.44
N LEU A 10 -6.42 -3.12 -15.90
CA LEU A 10 -5.95 -2.37 -17.06
C LEU A 10 -6.31 -3.06 -18.38
N ILE A 11 -6.75 -4.32 -18.33
CA ILE A 11 -7.10 -5.13 -19.49
C ILE A 11 -8.54 -5.58 -19.32
N ASN A 12 -9.41 -5.11 -20.22
CA ASN A 12 -10.85 -5.38 -20.19
C ASN A 12 -11.37 -5.86 -21.55
N VAL A 13 -10.45 -6.35 -22.39
CA VAL A 13 -10.74 -6.90 -23.72
C VAL A 13 -10.38 -8.39 -23.73
N PRO A 14 -10.96 -9.19 -24.63
CA PRO A 14 -10.60 -10.61 -24.74
C PRO A 14 -9.10 -10.80 -24.92
N THR A 15 -8.53 -11.75 -24.17
CA THR A 15 -7.12 -12.13 -24.24
C THR A 15 -6.94 -13.56 -24.72
N ARG A 16 -8.02 -14.35 -24.64
CA ARG A 16 -8.09 -15.69 -25.21
C ARG A 16 -9.16 -15.71 -26.30
N ILE A 17 -8.72 -15.96 -27.53
CA ILE A 17 -9.57 -16.00 -28.73
C ILE A 17 -9.47 -17.40 -29.34
N SER A 18 -10.59 -18.11 -29.33
CA SER A 18 -10.77 -19.37 -30.04
C SER A 18 -11.77 -19.17 -31.18
N LYS A 19 -11.87 -20.14 -32.10
CA LYS A 19 -12.75 -20.04 -33.29
C LYS A 19 -14.18 -19.60 -33.00
N ASN A 20 -14.71 -19.96 -31.82
CA ASN A 20 -16.12 -19.76 -31.48
C ASN A 20 -16.31 -18.97 -30.17
N ARG A 21 -15.23 -18.58 -29.48
CA ARG A 21 -15.31 -18.01 -28.13
C ARG A 21 -14.19 -17.02 -27.88
N GLU A 22 -14.55 -15.93 -27.22
CA GLU A 22 -13.64 -14.89 -26.76
C GLU A 22 -13.82 -14.72 -25.25
N SER A 23 -12.72 -14.63 -24.52
CA SER A 23 -12.73 -14.44 -23.06
C SER A 23 -11.54 -13.62 -22.60
N CYS A 24 -11.75 -12.73 -21.64
CA CYS A 24 -10.68 -12.01 -20.94
C CYS A 24 -10.22 -12.84 -19.73
N LEU A 25 -9.12 -13.59 -19.87
CA LEU A 25 -8.60 -14.46 -18.81
C LEU A 25 -7.31 -13.91 -18.20
N ASP A 26 -6.57 -13.12 -18.97
CA ASP A 26 -5.29 -12.56 -18.59
C ASP A 26 -5.48 -11.09 -18.21
N VAL A 27 -5.20 -10.71 -16.97
CA VAL A 27 -5.45 -9.37 -16.45
C VAL A 27 -4.20 -8.76 -15.82
N ILE A 28 -4.10 -7.44 -15.91
CA ILE A 28 -3.11 -6.66 -15.17
C ILE A 28 -3.89 -5.79 -14.17
N LEU A 29 -3.72 -6.06 -12.88
CA LEU A 29 -4.41 -5.34 -11.80
C LEU A 29 -3.50 -4.30 -11.15
N THR A 30 -4.05 -3.14 -10.79
CA THR A 30 -3.30 -2.08 -10.09
C THR A 30 -4.22 -1.26 -9.18
N ASN A 31 -3.73 -0.87 -8.01
CA ASN A 31 -4.38 0.15 -7.17
C ASN A 31 -3.99 1.58 -7.57
N VAL A 32 -3.03 1.74 -8.49
CA VAL A 32 -2.56 3.06 -8.96
C VAL A 32 -2.47 3.07 -10.50
N PRO A 33 -3.63 3.18 -11.20
CA PRO A 33 -3.67 3.16 -12.66
C PRO A 33 -2.89 4.32 -13.30
N ALA A 34 -2.67 5.41 -12.56
CA ALA A 34 -1.88 6.54 -13.02
C ALA A 34 -0.42 6.18 -13.40
N PHE A 35 0.14 5.07 -12.88
CA PHE A 35 1.47 4.59 -13.25
C PHE A 35 1.51 3.84 -14.58
N ALA A 36 0.38 3.36 -15.10
CA ALA A 36 0.33 2.85 -16.46
C ALA A 36 0.38 4.04 -17.44
N LYS A 37 1.29 3.97 -18.41
CA LYS A 37 1.31 4.86 -19.58
C LYS A 37 0.36 4.33 -20.65
N ASP A 38 0.40 3.02 -20.85
CA ASP A 38 -0.39 2.31 -21.84
C ASP A 38 -0.55 0.85 -21.44
N SER A 39 -1.61 0.20 -21.91
CA SER A 39 -1.91 -1.21 -21.65
C SER A 39 -2.72 -1.76 -22.80
N GLY A 40 -2.46 -3.01 -23.18
CA GLY A 40 -3.22 -3.62 -24.26
C GLY A 40 -2.85 -5.05 -24.54
N VAL A 41 -3.37 -5.51 -25.67
CA VAL A 41 -3.30 -6.90 -26.12
C VAL A 41 -2.71 -6.92 -27.54
N ILE A 42 -1.79 -7.84 -27.79
CA ILE A 42 -1.13 -8.03 -29.08
C ILE A 42 -1.38 -9.45 -29.56
N HIS A 43 -2.05 -9.59 -30.70
CA HIS A 43 -2.26 -10.89 -31.33
C HIS A 43 -0.95 -11.43 -31.89
N THR A 44 -0.45 -12.53 -31.32
CA THR A 44 0.85 -13.12 -31.71
C THR A 44 0.70 -14.21 -32.76
N GLY A 45 -0.50 -14.79 -32.91
CA GLY A 45 -0.76 -15.92 -33.81
C GLY A 45 -0.08 -17.24 -33.39
N LEU A 46 0.56 -17.27 -32.21
CA LEU A 46 1.31 -18.44 -31.71
C LEU A 46 0.46 -19.34 -30.79
N SER A 47 -0.62 -18.81 -30.24
CA SER A 47 -1.51 -19.47 -29.28
C SER A 47 -2.94 -18.93 -29.45
N ASP A 48 -3.90 -19.59 -28.82
CA ASP A 48 -5.24 -19.04 -28.58
C ASP A 48 -5.23 -17.96 -27.49
N HIS A 49 -4.08 -17.67 -26.85
CA HIS A 49 -3.85 -16.51 -26.00
C HIS A 49 -3.03 -15.43 -26.72
N ASP A 50 -3.52 -14.20 -26.62
CA ASP A 50 -2.84 -12.99 -27.03
C ASP A 50 -1.89 -12.49 -25.96
N LEU A 51 -0.82 -11.80 -26.39
CA LEU A 51 0.14 -11.21 -25.47
C LEU A 51 -0.46 -10.00 -24.77
N VAL A 52 -0.55 -10.06 -23.45
CA VAL A 52 -0.97 -8.94 -22.61
C VAL A 52 0.24 -8.14 -22.16
N HIS A 53 0.15 -6.81 -22.27
CA HIS A 53 1.25 -5.92 -21.88
C HIS A 53 0.77 -4.65 -21.19
N THR A 54 1.67 -4.04 -20.43
CA THR A 54 1.54 -2.65 -19.99
C THR A 54 2.89 -1.95 -20.07
N VAL A 55 2.84 -0.69 -20.50
CA VAL A 55 3.96 0.24 -20.45
C VAL A 55 3.83 1.05 -19.17
N LEU A 56 4.80 0.92 -18.26
CA LEU A 56 4.82 1.69 -17.02
C LEU A 56 5.48 3.06 -17.24
N LYS A 57 4.91 4.10 -16.64
CA LYS A 57 5.57 5.40 -16.51
C LYS A 57 6.76 5.23 -15.58
N THR A 58 7.96 5.30 -16.12
CA THR A 58 9.20 5.45 -15.35
C THR A 58 9.31 6.88 -14.80
N ARG A 59 8.33 7.28 -13.98
CA ARG A 59 8.50 8.46 -13.14
C ARG A 59 9.07 7.94 -11.83
N HIS A 60 10.38 8.15 -11.61
CA HIS A 60 10.88 8.17 -10.25
C HIS A 60 10.17 9.32 -9.53
N MET A 61 8.99 9.05 -8.95
CA MET A 61 8.54 9.83 -7.82
C MET A 61 9.60 9.60 -6.76
N ARG A 62 10.59 10.50 -6.69
CA ARG A 62 11.33 10.65 -5.45
C ARG A 62 10.25 10.73 -4.37
N SER A 63 10.29 9.78 -3.44
CA SER A 63 9.54 9.93 -2.19
C SER A 63 9.77 11.35 -1.71
N LYS A 64 8.69 12.03 -1.31
CA LYS A 64 8.84 13.36 -0.72
C LYS A 64 9.89 13.24 0.38
N ALA A 65 10.76 14.25 0.47
CA ALA A 65 11.69 14.30 1.58
C ALA A 65 10.87 14.30 2.87
N GLU A 66 11.00 13.24 3.66
CA GLU A 66 10.34 13.15 4.96
C GLU A 66 11.31 13.63 6.04
N THR A 67 10.85 14.56 6.86
CA THR A 67 11.55 14.93 8.09
C THR A 67 11.19 13.90 9.15
N ILE A 68 12.16 13.08 9.54
CA ILE A 68 12.00 12.13 10.63
C ILE A 68 12.54 12.78 11.91
N THR A 69 11.66 13.05 12.86
CA THR A 69 12.08 13.51 14.19
C THR A 69 12.55 12.30 14.99
N LYS A 70 13.78 12.37 15.52
CA LYS A 70 14.33 11.35 16.41
C LYS A 70 14.61 11.96 17.77
N ARG A 71 14.33 11.23 18.84
CA ARG A 71 14.74 11.62 20.19
C ARG A 71 16.27 11.50 20.29
N SER A 72 16.94 12.58 20.67
CA SER A 72 18.37 12.57 20.97
C SER A 72 18.59 12.07 22.40
N PHE A 73 19.38 11.02 22.57
CA PHE A 73 19.78 10.49 23.88
C PHE A 73 21.18 10.96 24.31
N LYS A 74 21.75 11.98 23.65
CA LYS A 74 23.12 12.48 23.94
C LYS A 74 23.30 12.97 25.37
N ALA A 75 22.25 13.51 25.97
CA ALA A 75 22.23 14.01 27.35
C ALA A 75 21.18 13.24 28.18
N PHE A 76 20.99 11.95 27.88
CA PHE A 76 20.07 11.12 28.65
C PHE A 76 20.63 10.88 30.06
N ASP A 77 19.87 11.31 31.07
CA ASP A 77 20.13 11.00 32.47
C ASP A 77 19.18 9.89 32.91
N LYS A 78 19.78 8.73 33.21
CA LYS A 78 19.03 7.54 33.64
C LYS A 78 18.38 7.75 35.00
N ASP A 79 19.06 8.40 35.94
CA ASP A 79 18.58 8.52 37.32
C ASP A 79 17.42 9.50 37.38
N SER A 80 17.52 10.63 36.67
CA SER A 80 16.40 11.56 36.48
C SER A 80 15.21 10.89 35.79
N PHE A 81 15.42 10.12 34.72
CA PHE A 81 14.35 9.38 34.04
C PHE A 81 13.67 8.35 34.95
N GLN A 82 14.44 7.64 35.77
CA GLN A 82 13.90 6.68 36.73
C GLN A 82 13.13 7.39 37.86
N ALA A 83 13.62 8.54 38.34
CA ALA A 83 12.91 9.35 39.31
C ALA A 83 11.56 9.82 38.76
N ASP A 84 11.54 10.34 37.53
CA ASP A 84 10.29 10.74 36.85
C ASP A 84 9.31 9.57 36.78
N LEU A 85 9.77 8.39 36.34
CA LEU A 85 8.98 7.15 36.28
C LEU A 85 8.35 6.78 37.62
N LEU A 86 9.07 6.94 38.73
CA LEU A 86 8.55 6.64 40.06
C LEU A 86 7.48 7.64 40.53
N THR A 87 7.42 8.84 39.94
CA THR A 87 6.40 9.86 40.26
C THR A 87 5.14 9.76 39.40
N VAL A 88 5.16 8.96 38.32
CA VAL A 88 3.98 8.80 37.44
C VAL A 88 2.89 7.99 38.15
N PRO A 89 1.65 8.50 38.25
CA PRO A 89 0.55 7.80 38.89
C PRO A 89 -0.08 6.78 37.92
N PHE A 90 0.64 5.70 37.63
CA PHE A 90 0.20 4.66 36.68
C PHE A 90 -1.19 4.08 36.99
N SER A 91 -1.61 4.15 38.25
CA SER A 91 -2.93 3.70 38.69
C SER A 91 -4.09 4.45 38.04
N VAL A 92 -3.87 5.69 37.56
CA VAL A 92 -4.89 6.52 36.90
C VAL A 92 -5.36 5.90 35.59
N SER A 93 -4.50 5.13 34.90
CA SER A 93 -4.85 4.43 33.66
C SER A 93 -5.97 3.38 33.83
N TYR A 94 -6.17 2.87 35.04
CA TYR A 94 -7.21 1.87 35.34
C TYR A 94 -8.56 2.49 35.74
N VAL A 95 -8.66 3.82 35.76
CA VAL A 95 -9.90 4.54 36.11
C VAL A 95 -10.80 4.73 34.88
N PHE A 96 -10.23 4.65 33.67
CA PHE A 96 -10.94 4.90 32.44
C PHE A 96 -11.58 3.62 31.89
N ASP A 97 -12.85 3.73 31.50
CA ASP A 97 -13.60 2.63 30.87
C ASP A 97 -13.29 2.51 29.37
N ASP A 98 -12.92 3.62 28.72
CA ASP A 98 -12.50 3.64 27.31
C ASP A 98 -10.97 3.52 27.20
N PRO A 99 -10.43 2.52 26.48
CA PRO A 99 -9.00 2.38 26.27
C PRO A 99 -8.35 3.55 25.51
N ASP A 100 -9.10 4.32 24.70
CA ASP A 100 -8.57 5.50 24.01
C ASP A 100 -8.38 6.70 24.96
N ASP A 101 -9.10 6.74 26.08
CA ASP A 101 -8.97 7.81 27.09
C ASP A 101 -7.71 7.68 27.96
N VAL A 102 -7.13 6.47 28.02
CA VAL A 102 -5.86 6.20 28.71
C VAL A 102 -4.70 7.02 28.12
N TYR A 103 -4.82 7.45 26.86
CA TYR A 103 -3.82 8.29 26.20
C TYR A 103 -3.62 9.66 26.87
N TRP A 104 -4.62 10.15 27.61
CA TRP A 104 -4.60 11.46 28.27
C TRP A 104 -4.11 11.43 29.73
N CYS A 105 -3.70 10.24 30.21
CA CYS A 105 -3.19 10.01 31.56
C CYS A 105 -1.69 10.33 31.72
#